data_AF-A0A510Y176-F1
#
_entry.id   AF-A0A510Y176-F1
#
_cell.length_a   1.000
_cell.length_b   1.000
_cell.length_c   1.000
_cell.angle_alpha   90.00
_cell.angle_beta   90.00
_cell.angle_gamma   90.00
#
_symmetry.space_group_name_H-M   'P 1'
#
loop_
_entity.id
_entity.type
_entity.pdbx_description
1 polymer ?
#
loop_
_entity_poly.entity_id
_entity_poly.type
_entity_poly.pdbx_seq_one_letter_code
_entity_poly.pdbx_strand_id
1 'polypeptide(L)'
;MTEVAALSAGDIEELVYAKLEGYKNQSVLEQYAMFMGKAQILEFGLKGLLSRMYGVPSESMKKWTLGTTKNELRDKGLRPDFIAYLEIIVNYRNDMAHEFLLNNTITQSMANFSECKLYGDLFRAIYELEKIMILYDWCEENNGWQ
;
A
#
# COMPACT_ATOMS: atom_id res chain seq x y z
N MET A 1 26.07 -6.10 19.10
CA MET A 1 24.85 -6.72 18.55
C MET A 1 23.69 -6.19 19.36
N THR A 2 23.05 -5.12 18.91
CA THR A 2 21.81 -4.65 19.52
C THR A 2 20.72 -5.66 19.16
N GLU A 3 20.08 -6.26 20.17
CA GLU A 3 18.84 -7.00 19.97
C GLU A 3 17.85 -6.06 19.28
N VAL A 4 17.52 -6.36 18.03
CA VAL A 4 16.49 -5.62 17.31
C VAL A 4 15.15 -6.11 17.83
N ALA A 5 14.41 -5.22 18.50
CA ALA A 5 13.08 -5.55 19.00
C ALA A 5 12.17 -5.89 17.82
N ALA A 6 11.63 -7.11 17.82
CA ALA A 6 10.61 -7.50 16.87
C ALA A 6 9.36 -6.64 17.08
N LEU A 7 8.82 -6.05 16.00
CA LEU A 7 7.53 -5.38 16.04
C LEU A 7 6.45 -6.39 16.43
N SER A 8 5.83 -6.20 17.59
CA SER A 8 4.68 -7.00 17.96
C SER A 8 3.46 -6.58 17.13
N ALA A 9 2.46 -7.46 17.03
CA ALA A 9 1.21 -7.12 16.35
C ALA A 9 0.51 -5.90 17.01
N GLY A 10 0.64 -5.74 18.33
CA GLY A 10 0.09 -4.60 19.07
C GLY A 10 0.79 -3.29 18.72
N ASP A 11 2.12 -3.31 18.59
CA ASP A 11 2.88 -2.10 18.22
C ASP A 11 2.49 -1.62 16.81
N ILE A 12 2.31 -2.56 15.87
CA ILE A 12 1.88 -2.24 14.50
C ILE A 12 0.49 -1.61 14.52
N GLU A 13 -0.45 -2.17 15.29
CA GLU A 13 -1.83 -1.66 15.37
C GLU A 13 -1.89 -0.24 15.94
N GLU A 14 -1.15 0.03 17.02
CA GLU A 14 -1.04 1.38 17.59
C GLU A 14 -0.45 2.39 16.60
N LEU A 15 0.61 2.00 15.89
CA LEU A 15 1.23 2.84 14.86
C LEU A 15 0.27 3.12 13.70
N VAL A 16 -0.51 2.11 13.26
CA VAL A 16 -1.53 2.29 12.22
C VAL A 16 -2.59 3.27 12.70
N TYR A 17 -3.13 3.11 13.91
CA TYR A 17 -4.12 4.04 14.45
C TYR A 17 -3.60 5.47 14.54
N ALA A 18 -2.34 5.66 14.95
CA ALA A 18 -1.71 6.98 14.95
C ALA A 18 -1.63 7.59 13.55
N LYS A 19 -1.34 6.79 12.51
CA LYS A 19 -1.35 7.26 11.11
C LYS A 19 -2.76 7.60 10.62
N LEU A 20 -3.77 6.84 11.06
CA LEU A 20 -5.17 7.05 10.67
C LEU A 20 -5.76 8.38 11.17
N GLU A 21 -5.23 8.97 12.25
CA GLU A 21 -5.62 10.31 12.68
C GLU A 21 -5.46 11.35 11.57
N GLY A 22 -4.46 11.19 10.69
CA GLY A 22 -4.24 12.08 9.54
C GLY A 22 -5.37 12.08 8.50
N TYR A 23 -6.27 11.10 8.55
CA TYR A 23 -7.38 10.93 7.61
C TYR A 23 -8.72 11.44 8.15
N LYS A 24 -8.88 11.58 9.48
CA LYS A 24 -10.19 11.82 10.13
C LYS A 24 -10.91 13.09 9.67
N ASN A 25 -10.16 14.13 9.31
CA ASN A 25 -10.71 15.41 8.88
C ASN A 25 -10.75 15.57 7.35
N GLN A 26 -10.38 14.52 6.60
CA GLN A 26 -10.34 14.52 5.14
C GLN A 26 -11.66 14.01 4.58
N SER A 27 -12.13 14.60 3.48
CA SER A 27 -13.23 14.08 2.67
C SER A 27 -12.89 12.72 2.06
N VAL A 28 -13.90 11.95 1.64
CA VAL A 28 -13.70 10.65 0.99
C VAL A 28 -12.79 10.76 -0.24
N LEU A 29 -12.92 11.85 -1.00
CA LEU A 29 -12.08 12.11 -2.17
C LEU A 29 -10.62 12.36 -1.79
N GLU A 30 -10.37 13.13 -0.73
CA GLU A 30 -9.01 13.39 -0.22
C GLU A 30 -8.39 12.11 0.34
N GLN A 31 -9.15 11.32 1.11
CA GLN A 31 -8.69 10.02 1.61
C GLN A 31 -8.33 9.06 0.47
N TYR A 32 -9.16 9.02 -0.58
CA TYR A 32 -8.89 8.26 -1.80
C TYR A 32 -7.62 8.74 -2.51
N ALA A 33 -7.47 10.06 -2.69
CA ALA A 33 -6.29 10.63 -3.34
C ALA A 33 -5.00 10.32 -2.55
N MET A 34 -5.07 10.41 -1.21
CA MET A 34 -3.97 10.04 -0.32
C MET A 34 -3.63 8.55 -0.43
N PHE A 35 -4.63 7.67 -0.43
CA PHE A 35 -4.44 6.23 -0.62
C PHE A 35 -3.73 5.94 -1.96
N MET A 36 -4.24 6.49 -3.07
CA MET A 36 -3.64 6.30 -4.39
C MET A 36 -2.21 6.83 -4.48
N GLY A 37 -1.95 8.01 -3.91
CA GLY A 37 -0.63 8.63 -3.88
C GLY A 37 0.37 7.80 -3.07
N LYS A 38 -0.01 7.36 -1.87
CA LYS A 38 0.84 6.53 -1.01
C LYS A 38 1.11 5.15 -1.61
N ALA A 39 0.12 4.51 -2.23
CA ALA A 39 0.33 3.24 -2.95
C ALA A 39 1.33 3.41 -4.11
N GLN A 40 1.32 4.55 -4.80
CA GLN A 40 2.29 4.87 -5.83
C GLN A 40 3.70 5.13 -5.26
N ILE A 41 3.82 5.79 -4.10
CA ILE A 41 5.09 5.97 -3.39
C ILE A 41 5.66 4.62 -2.98
N LEU A 42 4.82 3.72 -2.43
CA LEU A 42 5.21 2.35 -2.09
C LEU A 42 5.74 1.60 -3.32
N GLU A 43 5.06 1.70 -4.47
CA GLU A 43 5.54 1.11 -5.73
C GLU A 43 6.95 1.59 -6.10
N PHE A 44 7.21 2.89 -5.99
CA PHE A 44 8.54 3.45 -6.26
C PHE A 44 9.59 2.99 -5.26
N GLY A 45 9.26 2.93 -3.97
CA GLY A 45 10.14 2.40 -2.94
C GLY A 45 10.55 0.95 -3.22
N LEU A 46 9.58 0.10 -3.59
CA LEU A 46 9.80 -1.30 -3.92
C LEU A 46 10.61 -1.52 -5.20
N LYS A 47 10.45 -0.65 -6.21
CA LYS A 47 11.35 -0.63 -7.38
C LYS A 47 12.78 -0.25 -6.98
N GLY A 48 12.93 0.71 -6.07
CA GLY A 48 14.22 1.06 -5.47
C GLY A 48 14.85 -0.12 -4.74
N LEU A 49 14.06 -0.86 -3.95
CA LEU A 49 14.45 -2.08 -3.27
C LEU A 49 14.99 -3.13 -4.25
N LEU A 50 14.26 -3.38 -5.35
CA LEU A 50 14.68 -4.30 -6.42
C LEU A 50 16.02 -3.89 -7.04
N SER A 51 16.20 -2.60 -7.30
CA SER A 51 17.45 -2.08 -7.85
C SER A 51 18.62 -2.30 -6.90
N ARG A 52 18.45 -1.98 -5.61
CA ARG A 52 19.57 -1.99 -4.65
C ARG A 52 19.91 -3.38 -4.11
N MET A 53 18.90 -4.23 -3.89
CA MET A 53 19.12 -5.57 -3.31
C MET A 53 19.37 -6.64 -4.36
N TYR A 54 18.73 -6.51 -5.53
CA TYR A 54 18.73 -7.57 -6.54
C TYR A 54 19.32 -7.13 -7.88
N GLY A 55 19.83 -5.90 -7.97
CA GLY A 55 20.52 -5.39 -9.15
C GLY A 55 19.63 -5.19 -10.38
N VAL A 56 18.31 -5.08 -10.20
CA VAL A 56 17.38 -4.88 -11.33
C VAL A 56 17.54 -3.44 -11.85
N PRO A 57 17.83 -3.21 -13.14
CA PRO A 57 18.02 -1.86 -13.66
C PRO A 57 16.74 -1.00 -13.56
N SER A 58 16.82 0.20 -13.00
CA SER A 58 15.65 1.10 -12.86
C SER A 58 14.94 1.38 -14.19
N GLU A 59 15.69 1.41 -15.30
CA GLU A 59 15.15 1.60 -16.64
C GLU A 59 14.18 0.50 -17.07
N SER A 60 14.41 -0.77 -16.70
CA SER A 60 13.51 -1.87 -17.04
C SER A 60 12.21 -1.80 -16.26
N MET A 61 12.22 -1.17 -15.08
CA MET A 61 11.09 -1.08 -14.15
C MET A 61 10.17 0.12 -14.40
N LYS A 62 10.51 1.02 -15.33
CA LYS A 62 9.73 2.25 -15.59
C LYS A 62 8.25 2.00 -15.85
N LYS A 63 7.92 0.94 -16.58
CA LYS A 63 6.55 0.57 -16.94
C LYS A 63 5.91 -0.46 -16.02
N TRP A 64 6.63 -0.93 -15.00
CA TRP A 64 6.10 -1.93 -14.09
C TRP A 64 5.02 -1.32 -13.22
N THR A 65 3.98 -2.11 -12.95
CA THR A 65 2.95 -1.78 -11.96
C THR A 65 3.33 -2.36 -10.60
N LEU A 66 2.65 -1.94 -9.54
CA LEU A 66 2.78 -2.53 -8.22
C LEU A 66 2.62 -4.06 -8.24
N GLY A 67 1.69 -4.58 -9.07
CA GLY A 67 1.50 -6.02 -9.25
C GLY A 67 2.71 -6.72 -9.87
N THR A 68 3.32 -6.12 -10.91
CA THR A 68 4.56 -6.65 -11.51
C THR A 68 5.72 -6.58 -10.51
N THR A 69 5.91 -5.44 -9.85
CA THR A 69 6.94 -5.24 -8.82
C THR A 69 6.83 -6.28 -7.69
N LYS A 70 5.61 -6.55 -7.20
CA LYS A 70 5.32 -7.59 -6.20
C LYS A 70 5.75 -8.98 -6.68
N ASN A 71 5.37 -9.37 -7.90
CA ASN A 71 5.71 -10.68 -8.44
C ASN A 71 7.24 -10.86 -8.54
N GLU A 72 7.94 -9.83 -9.00
CA GLU A 72 9.40 -9.86 -9.10
C GLU A 72 10.06 -9.96 -7.72
N LEU A 73 9.59 -9.21 -6.72
CA LEU A 73 10.10 -9.33 -5.34
C LEU A 73 9.86 -10.73 -4.76
N ARG A 74 8.69 -11.32 -4.99
CA ARG A 74 8.39 -12.70 -4.58
C ARG A 74 9.33 -13.69 -5.24
N ASP A 75 9.52 -13.58 -6.54
CA ASP A 75 10.34 -14.51 -7.32
C ASP A 75 11.84 -14.39 -6.97
N LYS A 76 12.26 -13.22 -6.45
CA LYS A 76 13.58 -12.98 -5.85
C LYS A 76 13.71 -13.42 -4.38
N GLY A 77 12.64 -13.98 -3.80
CA GLY A 77 12.66 -14.54 -2.46
C GLY A 77 12.57 -13.51 -1.33
N LEU A 78 11.94 -12.35 -1.56
CA LEU A 78 11.61 -11.43 -0.47
C LEU A 78 10.68 -12.12 0.55
N ARG A 79 10.81 -11.73 1.83
CA ARG A 79 10.02 -12.29 2.95
C ARG A 79 8.53 -12.47 2.60
N PRO A 80 7.97 -13.68 2.80
CA PRO A 80 6.66 -14.04 2.25
C PRO A 80 5.47 -13.32 2.91
N ASP A 81 5.59 -12.92 4.17
CA ASP A 81 4.56 -12.17 4.88
C ASP A 81 4.43 -10.74 4.35
N PHE A 82 5.54 -10.09 3.97
CA PHE A 82 5.48 -8.80 3.27
C PHE A 82 4.78 -8.93 1.91
N ILE A 83 5.10 -9.98 1.16
CA ILE A 83 4.45 -10.27 -0.13
C ILE A 83 2.95 -10.51 0.05
N ALA A 84 2.53 -11.21 1.10
CA ALA A 84 1.12 -11.42 1.40
C ALA A 84 0.38 -10.10 1.68
N TYR A 85 0.96 -9.20 2.46
CA TYR A 85 0.40 -7.86 2.65
C TYR A 85 0.36 -7.06 1.33
N LEU A 86 1.41 -7.18 0.51
CA LEU A 86 1.49 -6.46 -0.75
C LEU A 86 0.44 -6.91 -1.77
N GLU A 87 0.09 -8.20 -1.78
CA GLU A 87 -1.01 -8.75 -2.58
C GLU A 87 -2.35 -8.06 -2.27
N ILE A 88 -2.64 -7.86 -0.97
CA ILE A 88 -3.86 -7.18 -0.52
C ILE A 88 -3.92 -5.76 -1.08
N ILE A 89 -2.80 -5.03 -1.04
CA ILE A 89 -2.73 -3.65 -1.56
C ILE A 89 -2.87 -3.59 -3.08
N VAL A 90 -2.29 -4.55 -3.81
CA VAL A 90 -2.48 -4.63 -5.26
C VAL A 90 -3.96 -4.77 -5.61
N ASN A 91 -4.69 -5.62 -4.88
CA ASN A 91 -6.12 -5.79 -5.08
C ASN A 91 -6.88 -4.51 -4.75
N TYR A 92 -6.67 -3.92 -3.57
CA TYR A 92 -7.33 -2.67 -3.19
C TYR A 92 -7.05 -1.51 -4.15
N ARG A 93 -5.80 -1.35 -4.63
CA ARG A 93 -5.46 -0.30 -5.59
C ARG A 93 -6.23 -0.48 -6.90
N ASN A 94 -6.36 -1.72 -7.38
CA ASN A 94 -7.09 -2.01 -8.60
C ASN A 94 -8.59 -1.80 -8.41
N ASP A 95 -9.16 -2.33 -7.33
CA ASP A 95 -10.58 -2.19 -6.99
C ASP A 95 -10.94 -0.70 -6.84
N MET A 96 -10.17 0.06 -6.06
CA MET A 96 -10.40 1.49 -5.86
C MET A 96 -10.25 2.29 -7.15
N ALA A 97 -9.27 1.96 -8.01
CA ALA A 97 -9.13 2.61 -9.31
C ALA A 97 -10.34 2.33 -10.21
N HIS A 98 -10.86 1.09 -10.22
CA HIS A 98 -12.05 0.72 -10.98
C HIS A 98 -13.32 1.39 -10.42
N GLU A 99 -13.55 1.32 -9.12
CA GLU A 99 -14.70 1.94 -8.45
C GLU A 99 -14.69 3.46 -8.61
N PHE A 100 -13.54 4.11 -8.50
CA PHE A 100 -13.45 5.55 -8.71
C PHE A 100 -13.67 5.96 -10.17
N LEU A 101 -13.17 5.18 -11.14
CA LEU A 101 -13.45 5.40 -12.56
C LEU A 101 -14.94 5.21 -12.87
N LEU A 102 -15.56 4.17 -12.32
CA LEU A 102 -17.00 3.95 -12.43
C LEU A 102 -17.76 5.13 -11.83
N ASN A 103 -17.39 5.58 -10.64
CA ASN A 103 -18.03 6.72 -9.98
C ASN A 103 -17.80 8.06 -10.70
N ASN A 104 -16.65 8.28 -11.35
CA ASN A 104 -16.40 9.46 -12.21
C ASN A 104 -17.17 9.42 -13.53
N THR A 105 -17.45 8.22 -14.04
CA THR A 105 -18.28 8.02 -15.23
C THR A 105 -19.77 8.17 -14.87
N ILE A 106 -20.15 7.72 -13.67
CA ILE A 106 -21.50 7.77 -13.08
C ILE A 106 -21.80 9.13 -12.42
N THR A 107 -20.82 9.99 -12.15
CA THR A 107 -21.10 11.37 -11.66
C THR A 107 -21.83 12.22 -12.70
N GLN A 108 -21.92 11.77 -13.96
CA GLN A 108 -22.84 12.32 -14.96
C GLN A 108 -24.25 11.70 -14.92
N SER A 109 -24.45 10.56 -14.26
CA SER A 109 -25.74 9.91 -14.12
C SER A 109 -25.90 9.14 -12.79
N MET A 110 -26.64 9.73 -11.85
CA MET A 110 -27.45 9.03 -10.83
C MET A 110 -26.75 8.59 -9.52
N ALA A 111 -26.85 9.47 -8.52
CA ALA A 111 -27.46 9.33 -7.18
C ALA A 111 -27.67 7.96 -6.46
N ASN A 112 -27.20 6.80 -6.90
CA ASN A 112 -27.52 5.51 -6.27
C ASN A 112 -26.31 4.59 -6.09
N PHE A 113 -25.26 5.07 -5.41
CA PHE A 113 -24.29 4.19 -4.78
C PHE A 113 -24.29 4.44 -3.27
N SER A 114 -24.24 3.38 -2.45
CA SER A 114 -24.17 3.56 -1.00
C SER A 114 -22.77 4.06 -0.64
N GLU A 115 -22.64 5.36 -0.45
CA GLU A 115 -21.41 6.02 0.04
C GLU A 115 -20.80 5.27 1.23
N CYS A 116 -21.65 4.64 2.05
CA CYS A 116 -21.28 3.82 3.19
C CYS A 116 -20.41 2.59 2.84
N LYS A 117 -20.67 1.90 1.70
CA LYS A 117 -19.87 0.74 1.28
C LYS A 117 -18.51 1.19 0.75
N LEU A 118 -18.49 2.19 -0.12
CA LEU A 118 -17.25 2.77 -0.66
C LEU A 118 -16.35 3.30 0.46
N TYR A 119 -16.95 3.98 1.44
CA TYR A 119 -16.23 4.46 2.62
C TYR A 119 -15.64 3.31 3.45
N GLY A 120 -16.40 2.25 3.68
CA GLY A 120 -15.93 1.08 4.42
C GLY A 120 -14.77 0.35 3.73
N ASP A 121 -14.84 0.19 2.41
CA ASP A 121 -13.80 -0.46 1.63
C ASP A 121 -12.54 0.43 1.51
N LEU A 122 -12.72 1.74 1.32
CA LEU A 122 -11.61 2.71 1.34
C LEU A 122 -10.91 2.76 2.70
N PHE A 123 -11.66 2.76 3.81
CA PHE A 123 -11.09 2.75 5.16
C PHE A 123 -10.22 1.50 5.38
N ARG A 124 -10.70 0.31 4.98
CA ARG A 124 -9.93 -0.94 5.05
C ARG A 124 -8.68 -0.88 4.18
N ALA A 125 -8.80 -0.35 2.96
CA ALA A 125 -7.67 -0.18 2.06
C ALA A 125 -6.58 0.74 2.66
N ILE A 126 -6.99 1.85 3.29
CA ILE A 126 -6.07 2.77 3.98
C ILE A 126 -5.40 2.07 5.17
N TYR A 127 -6.16 1.34 6.00
CA TYR A 127 -5.62 0.59 7.14
C TYR A 127 -4.52 -0.38 6.71
N GLU A 128 -4.79 -1.21 5.70
CA GLU A 128 -3.80 -2.17 5.19
C GLU A 128 -2.61 -1.46 4.54
N LEU A 129 -2.82 -0.32 3.88
CA LEU A 129 -1.73 0.45 3.28
C LEU A 129 -0.80 1.03 4.34
N GLU A 130 -1.32 1.63 5.40
CA GLU A 130 -0.48 2.13 6.50
C GLU A 130 0.28 0.98 7.18
N LYS A 131 -0.36 -0.17 7.34
CA LYS A 131 0.26 -1.36 7.93
C LYS A 131 1.47 -1.83 7.13
N ILE A 132 1.34 -1.96 5.80
CA ILE A 132 2.49 -2.37 4.97
C ILE A 132 3.57 -1.29 4.90
N MET A 133 3.20 0.00 4.98
CA MET A 133 4.18 1.09 5.01
C MET A 133 5.00 1.07 6.31
N ILE A 134 4.37 0.83 7.46
CA ILE A 134 5.08 0.66 8.74
C ILE A 134 6.05 -0.53 8.66
N LEU A 135 5.60 -1.65 8.08
CA LEU A 135 6.45 -2.82 7.90
C LEU A 135 7.61 -2.54 6.94
N TYR A 136 7.36 -1.79 5.86
CA TYR A 136 8.39 -1.34 4.93
C TYR A 136 9.45 -0.50 5.65
N ASP A 137 9.04 0.51 6.41
CA ASP A 137 9.94 1.40 7.15
C ASP A 137 10.78 0.61 8.15
N TRP A 138 10.17 -0.31 8.90
CA TRP A 138 10.90 -1.18 9.82
C TRP A 138 11.91 -2.08 9.10
N CYS A 139 11.54 -2.68 7.97
CA CYS A 139 12.46 -3.50 7.18
C CYS A 139 13.64 -2.67 6.64
N GLU A 140 13.41 -1.43 6.22
CA GLU A 140 14.48 -0.51 5.82
C GLU A 140 15.43 -0.18 6.97
N GLU A 141 14.90 0.18 8.13
CA GLU A 141 15.69 0.59 9.30
C GLU A 141 16.51 -0.56 9.90
N ASN A 142 15.99 -1.79 9.82
CA ASN A 142 16.54 -2.95 10.51
C ASN A 142 17.20 -3.97 9.55
N ASN A 143 17.29 -3.67 8.26
CA ASN A 143 17.67 -4.63 7.21
C ASN A 143 16.83 -5.93 7.24
N GLY A 144 15.55 -5.80 7.60
CA GLY A 144 14.62 -6.91 7.83
C GLY A 144 14.01 -7.52 6.57
N TRP A 145 14.68 -7.44 5.42
CA TRP A 145 14.18 -7.91 4.13
C TRP A 145 14.44 -9.40 3.87
N GLN A 146 15.23 -10.05 4.73
CA GLN A 146 15.61 -11.46 4.70
C GLN A 146 14.87 -12.25 5.79
#